data_AF-A0A1C5FHU3-F1
#
_entry.id   AF-A0A1C5FHU3-F1
#
_cell.length_a   1.000
_cell.length_b   1.000
_cell.length_c   1.000
_cell.angle_alpha   90.00
_cell.angle_beta   90.00
_cell.angle_gamma   90.00
#
_symmetry.space_group_name_H-M   'P 1'
#
loop_
_entity.id
_entity.type
_entity.pdbx_description
1 polymer ?
#
loop_
_entity_poly.entity_id
_entity_poly.type
_entity_poly.pdbx_seq_one_letter_code
_entity_poly.pdbx_strand_id
1 'polypeptide(L)'
;RDSAGAGIGAPATRRGPTRSTVSLPPGGRASAALHTLNEGTTDTPCRRTAERIRVYPPDSFDAMNVSVRSFRVCGGVFEVEAMRSGTGG
;
A
#
# COMPACT_ATOMS: atom_id res chain seq x y z
N ARG A 1 8.65 -4.23 2.55
CA ARG A 1 10.11 -4.39 2.47
C ARG A 1 10.61 -4.72 3.87
N ASP A 2 11.64 -5.56 3.98
CA ASP A 2 12.28 -5.84 5.27
C ASP A 2 13.32 -4.77 5.64
N SER A 3 14.06 -4.98 6.74
CA SER A 3 15.09 -4.07 7.25
C SER A 3 16.23 -3.82 6.28
N ALA A 4 16.60 -4.84 5.50
CA ALA A 4 17.62 -4.76 4.46
C ALA A 4 17.09 -4.11 3.16
N GLY A 5 15.78 -3.79 3.10
CA GLY A 5 15.16 -3.20 1.92
C GLY A 5 14.78 -4.22 0.85
N ALA A 6 14.76 -5.52 1.14
CA ALA A 6 14.34 -6.57 0.21
C ALA A 6 12.81 -6.68 0.11
N GLY A 7 12.33 -7.17 -1.04
CA GLY A 7 10.91 -7.43 -1.30
C GLY A 7 10.32 -8.49 -0.36
N ILE A 8 9.08 -8.28 0.10
CA ILE A 8 8.34 -9.28 0.89
C ILE A 8 7.15 -9.77 0.07
N GLY A 9 7.32 -10.90 -0.61
CA GLY A 9 6.30 -11.48 -1.48
C GLY A 9 5.92 -10.57 -2.67
N ALA A 10 4.78 -10.88 -3.29
CA ALA A 10 4.25 -10.15 -4.44
C ALA A 10 3.73 -8.74 -4.05
N PRO A 11 3.77 -7.75 -4.98
CA PRO A 11 3.17 -6.43 -4.76
C PRO A 11 1.65 -6.51 -4.60
N ALA A 12 1.05 -5.43 -4.09
CA ALA A 12 -0.40 -5.32 -3.98
C ALA A 12 -1.07 -5.30 -5.36
N THR A 13 -2.20 -5.97 -5.50
CA THR A 13 -3.06 -5.83 -6.68
C THR A 13 -3.87 -4.54 -6.57
N ARG A 14 -4.14 -3.89 -7.70
CA ARG A 14 -4.95 -2.66 -7.72
C ARG A 14 -6.44 -3.02 -7.72
N ARG A 15 -7.20 -2.43 -6.81
CA ARG A 15 -8.67 -2.50 -6.73
C ARG A 15 -9.27 -1.15 -7.13
N GLY A 16 -10.25 -1.18 -8.03
CA GLY A 16 -10.96 0.03 -8.50
C GLY A 16 -10.45 0.57 -9.85
N PRO A 17 -10.88 1.78 -10.26
CA PRO A 17 -10.60 2.32 -11.59
C PRO A 17 -9.10 2.54 -11.81
N THR A 18 -8.61 2.07 -12.96
CA THR A 18 -7.18 2.02 -13.32
C THR A 18 -6.57 3.39 -13.60
N ARG A 19 -7.40 4.42 -13.85
CA ARG A 19 -6.99 5.77 -14.29
C ARG A 19 -7.70 6.85 -13.48
N SER A 20 -7.42 6.89 -12.17
CA SER A 20 -7.82 8.03 -11.33
C SER A 20 -6.67 9.03 -11.32
N THR A 21 -6.74 10.06 -12.17
CA THR A 21 -5.83 11.20 -12.05
C THR A 21 -6.19 11.95 -10.76
N VAL A 22 -5.22 12.04 -9.85
CA VAL A 22 -5.38 12.77 -8.60
C VAL A 22 -4.61 14.08 -8.73
N SER A 23 -5.34 15.20 -8.80
CA SER A 23 -4.74 16.53 -8.75
C SER A 23 -4.74 17.02 -7.30
N LEU A 24 -3.58 17.44 -6.81
CA LEU A 24 -3.42 17.99 -5.47
C LEU A 24 -3.09 19.48 -5.55
N PRO A 25 -3.78 20.36 -4.81
CA PRO A 25 -3.32 21.73 -4.62
C PRO A 25 -1.99 21.72 -3.84
N PRO A 26 -1.21 22.82 -3.85
CA PRO A 26 -0.07 22.96 -2.95
C PRO A 26 -0.46 22.70 -1.49
N GLY A 27 0.27 21.82 -0.81
CA GLY A 27 -0.05 21.37 0.56
C GLY A 27 -1.19 20.33 0.66
N GLY A 28 -1.83 19.99 -0.46
CA GLY A 28 -2.84 18.93 -0.55
C GLY A 28 -2.26 17.55 -0.27
N ARG A 29 -3.13 16.61 0.10
CA ARG A 29 -2.75 15.24 0.45
C ARG A 29 -3.52 14.26 -0.40
N ALA A 30 -2.90 13.14 -0.75
CA ALA A 30 -3.59 11.99 -1.31
C ALA A 30 -3.46 10.79 -0.37
N SER A 31 -4.44 9.90 -0.40
CA SER A 31 -4.41 8.65 0.35
C SER A 31 -4.90 7.49 -0.51
N ALA A 32 -4.43 6.29 -0.19
CA ALA A 32 -4.92 5.04 -0.73
C ALA A 32 -5.02 4.04 0.41
N ALA A 33 -6.09 3.24 0.42
CA ALA A 33 -6.29 2.20 1.43
C ALA A 33 -5.60 0.91 0.99
N LEU A 34 -4.95 0.24 1.94
CA LEU A 34 -4.41 -1.11 1.77
C LEU A 34 -5.34 -2.10 2.45
N HIS A 35 -5.64 -3.19 1.75
CA HIS A 35 -6.47 -4.27 2.25
C HIS A 35 -5.63 -5.54 2.44
N THR A 36 -5.82 -6.16 3.61
CA THR A 36 -5.27 -7.45 4.01
C THR A 36 -6.28 -8.13 4.92
N LEU A 37 -6.20 -9.46 5.07
CA LEU A 37 -7.00 -10.16 6.07
C LEU A 37 -6.36 -10.09 7.45
N ASN A 38 -7.17 -10.38 8.48
CA ASN A 38 -6.67 -10.63 9.83
C ASN A 38 -6.00 -12.01 9.90
N GLU A 39 -5.02 -12.15 10.78
CA GLU A 39 -4.38 -13.44 11.05
C GLU A 39 -5.43 -14.48 11.50
N GLY A 40 -5.34 -15.70 10.97
CA GLY A 40 -6.28 -16.80 11.29
C GLY A 40 -7.63 -16.73 10.58
N THR A 41 -7.88 -15.75 9.71
CA THR A 41 -9.11 -15.72 8.88
C THR A 41 -9.11 -16.83 7.81
N THR A 42 -7.94 -17.26 7.35
CA THR A 42 -7.76 -18.39 6.43
C THR A 42 -6.54 -19.22 6.86
N ASP A 43 -6.38 -20.41 6.28
CA ASP A 43 -5.20 -21.27 6.52
C ASP A 43 -3.89 -20.70 5.93
N THR A 44 -3.97 -19.60 5.17
CA THR A 44 -2.79 -18.97 4.58
C THR A 44 -2.10 -18.08 5.62
N PRO A 45 -0.82 -18.35 5.95
CA PRO A 45 -0.12 -17.62 7.00
C PRO A 45 0.17 -16.17 6.61
N CYS A 46 0.42 -15.33 7.62
CA CYS A 46 0.92 -13.99 7.40
C CYS A 46 2.34 -14.00 6.83
N ARG A 47 2.63 -13.07 5.93
CA ARG A 47 4.00 -12.75 5.52
C ARG A 47 4.79 -12.19 6.71
N ARG A 48 6.12 -12.20 6.58
CA ARG A 48 7.01 -11.54 7.55
C ARG A 48 6.62 -10.07 7.73
N THR A 49 6.86 -9.54 8.93
CA THR A 49 6.64 -8.13 9.24
C THR A 49 7.42 -7.22 8.30
N ALA A 50 6.74 -6.24 7.73
CA ALA A 50 7.37 -5.20 6.94
C ALA A 50 7.83 -4.06 7.84
N GLU A 51 9.00 -3.50 7.53
CA GLU A 51 9.44 -2.24 8.14
C GLU A 51 9.05 -1.04 7.28
N ARG A 52 8.95 -1.24 5.95
CA ARG A 52 8.64 -0.18 5.00
C ARG A 52 7.72 -0.67 3.89
N ILE A 53 6.84 0.21 3.42
CA ILE A 53 6.04 0.01 2.21
C ILE A 53 6.63 0.87 1.10
N ARG A 54 6.91 0.25 -0.04
CA ARG A 54 7.35 0.96 -1.25
C ARG A 54 6.11 1.29 -2.09
N VAL A 55 5.88 2.56 -2.36
CA VAL A 55 4.71 3.09 -3.07
C VAL A 55 5.19 3.81 -4.32
N TYR A 56 4.45 3.64 -5.41
CA TYR A 56 4.61 4.42 -6.64
C TYR A 56 3.35 5.26 -6.82
N PRO A 57 3.46 6.60 -6.72
CA PRO A 57 2.33 7.49 -6.96
C PRO A 57 1.75 7.31 -8.38
N PRO A 58 0.50 7.73 -8.62
CA PRO A 58 -0.06 7.83 -9.97
C PRO A 58 0.88 8.61 -10.88
N ASP A 59 1.09 8.11 -12.09
CA ASP A 59 1.90 8.73 -13.13
C ASP A 59 3.36 9.05 -12.74
N SER A 60 3.90 8.40 -11.70
CA SER A 60 5.28 8.55 -11.26
C SER A 60 5.98 7.20 -11.09
N PHE A 61 7.22 7.11 -11.57
CA PHE A 61 8.10 5.97 -11.34
C PHE A 61 9.00 6.16 -10.12
N ASP A 62 8.94 7.33 -9.47
CA ASP A 62 9.71 7.61 -8.28
C ASP A 62 9.06 6.94 -7.07
N ALA A 63 9.81 6.03 -6.48
CA ALA A 63 9.30 5.26 -5.36
C ALA A 63 9.41 6.05 -4.05
N MET A 64 8.30 6.13 -3.33
CA MET A 64 8.26 6.58 -1.94
C MET A 64 8.36 5.38 -1.00
N ASN A 65 9.09 5.52 0.10
CA ASN A 65 9.15 4.51 1.16
C ASN A 65 8.49 5.04 2.43
N VAL A 66 7.44 4.37 2.88
CA VAL A 66 6.70 4.72 4.09
C VAL A 66 7.06 3.73 5.19
N SER A 67 7.62 4.24 6.30
CA SER A 67 7.89 3.41 7.47
C SER A 67 6.61 2.96 8.13
N VAL A 68 6.53 1.67 8.48
CA VAL A 68 5.35 1.07 9.13
C VAL A 68 5.77 0.27 10.35
N ARG A 69 4.88 0.19 11.34
CA ARG A 69 5.09 -0.59 12.56
C ARG A 69 4.16 -1.79 12.55
N SER A 70 4.72 -2.98 12.72
CA SER A 70 3.95 -4.23 12.86
C SER A 70 3.02 -4.57 11.68
N PHE A 71 3.24 -4.00 10.50
CA PHE A 71 2.42 -4.29 9.32
C PHE A 71 2.76 -5.68 8.76
N ARG A 72 1.73 -6.52 8.62
CA ARG A 72 1.81 -7.84 8.01
C ARG A 72 0.68 -7.99 7.00
N VAL A 73 0.98 -8.72 5.93
CA VAL A 73 0.00 -9.13 4.92
C VAL A 73 -0.39 -10.56 5.22
N CYS A 74 -1.68 -10.85 5.37
CA CYS A 74 -2.18 -12.16 5.78
C CYS A 74 -3.25 -12.68 4.82
N GLY A 75 -3.46 -14.00 4.86
CA GLY A 75 -4.53 -14.64 4.09
C GLY A 75 -4.32 -14.61 2.57
N GLY A 76 -3.10 -14.33 2.11
CA GLY A 76 -2.79 -14.18 0.68
C GLY A 76 -3.35 -12.91 0.03
N VAL A 77 -4.09 -12.08 0.77
CA VAL A 77 -4.73 -10.87 0.26
C VAL A 77 -3.83 -9.67 0.50
N PHE A 78 -3.41 -9.03 -0.59
CA PHE A 78 -2.75 -7.73 -0.53
C PHE A 78 -3.22 -6.87 -1.69
N GLU A 79 -4.03 -5.88 -1.37
CA GLU A 79 -4.67 -5.04 -2.39
C GLU A 79 -4.56 -3.58 -2.02
N VAL A 80 -4.58 -2.71 -3.02
CA VAL A 80 -4.55 -1.26 -2.85
C VAL A 80 -5.71 -0.64 -3.61
N GLU A 81 -6.46 0.23 -2.96
CA GLU A 81 -7.50 1.01 -3.64
C GLU A 81 -6.90 2.08 -4.55
N ALA A 82 -7.72 2.52 -5.51
CA ALA A 82 -7.47 3.74 -6.25
C ALA A 82 -7.15 4.91 -5.29
N MET A 83 -6.14 5.71 -5.65
CA MET A 83 -5.74 6.86 -4.85
C MET A 83 -6.83 7.93 -4.88
N ARG A 84 -7.05 8.59 -3.75
CA ARG A 84 -8.03 9.65 -3.59
C ARG A 84 -7.33 10.93 -3.12
N SER A 85 -7.71 12.08 -3.66
CA SER A 85 -7.34 13.36 -3.07
C SER A 85 -8.06 13.52 -1.75
N GLY A 86 -7.32 13.80 -0.68
CA GLY A 86 -7.88 14.33 0.54
C GLY A 86 -8.29 15.78 0.30
N THR A 87 -9.56 16.10 0.49
CA THR A 87 -9.97 17.48 0.69
C THR A 87 -9.22 18.00 1.92
N GLY A 88 -8.41 19.05 1.74
CA GLY A 88 -7.90 19.80 2.89
C GLY A 88 -9.06 20.16 3.81
N GLY A 89 -8.83 20.10 5.12
CA GLY A 89 -9.81 20.52 6.12
C GLY A 89 -10.23 21.97 5.96
#